data_AF-A0A7R9KZB8-F1
#
_entry.id   AF-A0A7R9KZB8-F1
#
_cell.length_a   1.000
_cell.length_b   1.000
_cell.length_c   1.000
_cell.angle_alpha   90.00
_cell.angle_beta   90.00
_cell.angle_gamma   90.00
#
_symmetry.space_group_name_H-M   'P 1'
#
loop_
_entity.id
_entity.type
_entity.pdbx_description
1 polymer ?
#
loop_
_entity_poly.entity_id
_entity_poly.type
_entity_poly.pdbx_seq_one_letter_code
_entity_poly.pdbx_strand_id
1 'polypeptide(L)'
;MTKRRALIDITLIWICSAFFASPTLLYSRTIIIPYDTYRHRVVCLLEWPDGISVHSNYEFGYNIAFLLLTYVIPMATMAIAYTRMGRVLWDSRLNELNCNIQSDVIRNKQ
;
A
#
# COMPACT_ATOMS: atom_id res chain seq x y z
N MET A 1 17.22 9.48 9.88
CA MET A 1 16.24 10.31 9.15
C MET A 1 16.33 11.74 9.66
N THR A 2 16.75 12.69 8.83
CA THR A 2 16.71 14.13 9.20
C THR A 2 15.29 14.65 8.98
N LYS A 3 14.78 15.56 9.84
CA LYS A 3 13.42 16.14 9.72
C LYS A 3 13.10 16.64 8.31
N ARG A 4 14.09 17.26 7.64
CA ARG A 4 13.98 17.75 6.26
C ARG A 4 13.72 16.64 5.24
N ARG A 5 14.31 15.45 5.43
CA ARG A 5 14.11 14.30 4.52
C ARG A 5 12.70 13.73 4.65
N ALA A 6 12.23 13.55 5.89
CA ALA A 6 10.86 13.08 6.14
C ALA A 6 9.80 14.04 5.57
N LEU A 7 10.00 15.35 5.67
CA LEU A 7 9.11 16.34 5.06
C LEU A 7 9.08 16.22 3.53
N ILE A 8 10.25 16.05 2.90
CA ILE A 8 10.34 15.84 1.44
C ILE A 8 9.55 14.59 1.05
N ASP A 9 9.77 13.47 1.74
CA ASP A 9 9.08 12.20 1.47
C ASP A 9 7.55 12.35 1.59
N ILE A 10 7.07 13.01 2.65
CA ILE A 10 5.63 13.26 2.84
C ILE A 10 5.06 14.11 1.71
N THR A 11 5.73 15.22 1.35
CA THR A 11 5.25 16.08 0.27
C THR A 11 5.21 15.35 -1.07
N LEU A 12 6.19 14.49 -1.35
CA LEU A 12 6.21 13.66 -2.56
C LEU A 12 5.03 12.69 -2.58
N ILE A 13 4.75 12.01 -1.46
CA ILE A 13 3.60 11.11 -1.34
C ILE A 13 2.29 11.85 -1.63
N TRP A 14 2.12 13.06 -1.10
CA TRP A 14 0.93 13.87 -1.35
C TRP A 14 0.77 14.22 -2.83
N ILE A 15 1.84 14.70 -3.47
CA ILE A 15 1.81 15.06 -4.89
C ILE A 15 1.53 13.84 -5.76
N CYS A 16 2.22 12.73 -5.52
CA CYS A 16 1.98 11.48 -6.23
C CYS A 16 0.54 10.98 -6.03
N SER A 17 0.02 11.00 -4.81
CA SER A 17 -1.35 10.55 -4.51
C SER A 17 -2.39 11.41 -5.24
N ALA A 18 -2.22 12.73 -5.24
CA ALA A 18 -3.11 13.64 -5.98
C ALA A 18 -3.06 13.37 -7.50
N PHE A 19 -1.87 13.10 -8.04
CA PHE A 19 -1.70 12.73 -9.44
C PHE A 19 -2.42 11.41 -9.77
N PHE A 20 -2.27 10.37 -8.95
CA PHE A 20 -2.93 9.08 -9.16
C PHE A 20 -4.45 9.15 -9.03
N ALA A 21 -4.99 10.03 -8.21
CA ALA A 21 -6.43 10.25 -8.06
C ALA A 21 -7.05 11.13 -9.16
N SER A 22 -6.22 11.83 -9.95
CA SER A 22 -6.69 12.73 -11.01
C SER A 22 -7.53 12.05 -12.10
N PRO A 23 -7.22 10.83 -12.59
CA PRO A 23 -8.02 10.19 -13.62
C PRO A 23 -9.42 9.84 -13.10
N THR A 24 -9.52 9.29 -11.89
CA THR A 24 -10.81 8.99 -11.27
C THR A 24 -11.68 10.23 -11.05
N LEU A 25 -11.07 11.40 -10.84
CA LEU A 25 -11.80 12.66 -10.69
C LEU A 25 -12.30 13.20 -12.04
N LEU A 26 -11.48 13.11 -13.09
CA LEU A 26 -11.79 13.65 -14.43
C LEU A 26 -12.79 12.79 -15.21
N TYR A 27 -12.75 11.47 -15.02
CA TYR A 27 -13.60 10.51 -15.75
C TYR A 27 -14.85 10.09 -14.97
N SER A 28 -15.11 10.68 -13.80
CA SER A 28 -16.35 10.47 -13.07
C SER A 28 -17.53 11.10 -13.83
N ARG A 29 -18.44 10.27 -14.35
CA ARG A 29 -19.61 10.69 -15.13
C ARG A 29 -20.89 10.25 -14.42
N THR A 30 -21.85 11.17 -14.32
CA THR A 30 -23.19 10.86 -13.81
C THR A 30 -24.09 10.49 -14.97
N ILE A 31 -24.48 9.23 -15.06
CA ILE A 31 -25.42 8.76 -16.07
C ILE A 31 -26.79 8.51 -15.43
N ILE A 32 -27.85 8.75 -16.21
CA ILE A 32 -29.24 8.57 -15.77
C ILE A 32 -29.75 7.29 -16.41
N ILE A 33 -29.90 6.23 -15.61
CA ILE A 33 -30.40 4.94 -16.10
C ILE A 33 -31.90 4.86 -15.81
N PRO A 34 -32.76 4.56 -16.79
CA PRO A 34 -34.16 4.25 -16.53
C PRO A 34 -34.24 2.91 -15.78
N TYR A 35 -34.81 2.94 -14.57
CA TYR A 35 -34.99 1.75 -13.73
C TYR A 35 -36.39 1.14 -13.90
N ASP A 36 -37.37 1.98 -14.25
CA ASP A 36 -38.76 1.61 -14.57
C ASP A 36 -39.34 2.65 -15.54
N THR A 37 -40.48 2.36 -16.17
CA THR A 37 -41.25 3.20 -17.12
C THR A 37 -41.47 4.63 -16.62
N TYR A 38 -41.44 4.87 -15.30
CA TYR A 38 -41.63 6.19 -14.67
C TYR A 38 -40.53 6.62 -13.69
N ARG A 39 -39.46 5.83 -13.52
CA ARG A 39 -38.40 6.14 -12.53
C ARG A 39 -37.01 6.10 -13.15
N HIS A 40 -36.32 7.22 -13.02
CA HIS A 40 -34.91 7.36 -13.38
C HIS A 40 -34.03 7.24 -12.14
N ARG A 41 -32.93 6.49 -12.24
CA ARG A 41 -31.89 6.42 -11.21
C ARG A 41 -30.64 7.12 -11.72
N VAL A 42 -30.22 8.16 -11.00
CA VAL A 42 -28.92 8.80 -11.24
C VAL A 42 -27.85 7.93 -10.60
N VAL A 43 -26.90 7.48 -11.39
CA VAL A 43 -25.75 6.69 -10.93
C VAL A 43 -24.47 7.41 -11.33
N CYS A 44 -23.50 7.41 -10.44
CA CYS A 44 -22.17 7.94 -10.69
C CYS A 44 -21.27 6.76 -11.03
N LEU A 45 -20.78 6.73 -12.27
CA LEU A 45 -19.96 5.64 -12.80
C LEU A 45 -18.70 6.24 -13.43
N LEU A 46 -17.60 5.49 -13.34
CA LEU A 46 -16.36 5.84 -14.00
C LEU A 46 -16.46 5.42 -15.46
N GLU A 47 -16.58 6.39 -16.36
CA GLU A 47 -16.71 6.14 -17.80
C GLU A 47 -15.39 6.48 -18.48
N TRP A 48 -14.60 5.44 -18.76
CA TRP A 48 -13.38 5.58 -19.55
C TRP A 48 -13.75 5.83 -21.02
N PRO A 49 -12.96 6.61 -21.78
CA PRO A 49 -13.28 7.02 -23.15
C PRO A 49 -13.40 5.87 -24.16
N ASP A 50 -12.99 4.65 -23.79
CA ASP A 50 -13.00 3.44 -24.61
C ASP A 50 -14.29 2.61 -24.52
N GLY A 51 -15.28 3.05 -23.73
CA GLY A 51 -16.59 2.42 -23.64
C GLY A 51 -16.86 1.69 -22.32
N ILE A 52 -18.04 1.08 -22.25
CA ILE A 52 -18.65 0.56 -21.01
C ILE A 52 -17.80 -0.61 -20.46
N SER A 53 -17.17 -0.36 -19.31
CA SER A 53 -16.54 -1.20 -18.25
C SER A 53 -16.09 -2.67 -18.48
N VAL A 54 -16.63 -3.42 -19.45
CA VAL A 54 -16.26 -4.83 -19.69
C VAL A 54 -15.13 -4.98 -20.73
N HIS A 55 -14.88 -3.94 -21.54
CA HIS A 55 -13.87 -3.96 -22.62
C HIS A 55 -12.86 -2.79 -22.61
N SER A 56 -12.79 -2.00 -21.53
CA SER A 56 -11.85 -0.87 -21.47
C SER A 56 -10.45 -1.34 -21.02
N ASN A 57 -9.50 -1.39 -21.96
CA ASN A 57 -8.11 -1.73 -21.67
C ASN A 57 -7.44 -0.71 -20.73
N TYR A 58 -7.86 0.55 -20.80
CA TYR A 58 -7.33 1.62 -19.94
C TYR A 58 -7.76 1.48 -18.49
N GLU A 59 -9.01 1.08 -18.24
CA GLU A 59 -9.51 0.84 -16.88
C GLU A 59 -8.75 -0.31 -16.21
N PHE A 60 -8.59 -1.42 -16.93
CA PHE A 60 -7.87 -2.59 -16.43
C PHE A 60 -6.39 -2.27 -16.15
N GLY A 61 -5.72 -1.59 -17.09
CA GLY A 61 -4.34 -1.15 -16.93
C GLY A 61 -4.16 -0.20 -15.74
N TYR A 62 -5.05 0.77 -15.57
CA TYR A 62 -5.04 1.69 -14.44
C TYR A 62 -5.25 0.97 -13.10
N ASN A 63 -6.25 0.08 -13.01
CA ASN A 63 -6.54 -0.66 -11.78
C ASN A 63 -5.38 -1.57 -11.37
N ILE A 64 -4.72 -2.24 -12.33
CA ILE A 64 -3.52 -3.04 -12.05
C ILE A 64 -2.38 -2.15 -11.57
N ALA A 65 -2.10 -1.04 -12.26
CA ALA A 65 -1.03 -0.14 -11.87
C ALA A 65 -1.28 0.44 -10.46
N PHE A 66 -2.52 0.82 -10.17
CA PHE A 66 -2.94 1.32 -8.86
C PHE A 66 -2.76 0.27 -7.76
N LEU A 67 -3.17 -0.98 -8.02
CA LEU A 67 -2.99 -2.10 -7.10
C LEU A 67 -1.50 -2.37 -6.82
N LEU A 68 -0.67 -2.40 -7.87
CA LEU A 68 0.76 -2.60 -7.71
C LEU A 68 1.40 -1.50 -6.86
N LEU A 69 1.05 -0.25 -7.13
CA LEU A 69 1.69 0.92 -6.52
C LEU A 69 1.22 1.18 -5.09
N THR A 70 -0.08 1.04 -4.81
CA THR A 70 -0.66 1.35 -3.49
C THR A 70 -0.70 0.17 -2.55
N TYR A 71 -0.65 -1.06 -3.08
CA TYR A 71 -0.79 -2.26 -2.26
C TYR A 71 0.46 -3.15 -2.32
N VAL A 72 0.85 -3.62 -3.52
CA VAL A 72 1.92 -4.63 -3.63
C VAL A 72 3.27 -4.08 -3.19
N ILE A 73 3.66 -2.88 -3.67
CA ILE A 73 4.93 -2.26 -3.28
C ILE A 73 5.00 -1.97 -1.77
N PRO A 74 4.00 -1.31 -1.14
CA PRO A 74 4.02 -1.08 0.30
C PRO A 74 4.03 -2.37 1.13
N MET A 75 3.23 -3.37 0.74
CA MET A 75 3.20 -4.67 1.42
C MET A 75 4.55 -5.39 1.33
N ALA A 76 5.18 -5.42 0.16
CA ALA A 76 6.48 -6.05 -0.03
C ALA A 76 7.58 -5.35 0.78
N THR A 77 7.59 -4.00 0.77
CA THR A 77 8.57 -3.22 1.54
C THR A 77 8.42 -3.45 3.05
N MET A 78 7.18 -3.45 3.55
CA MET A 78 6.88 -3.77 4.94
C MET A 78 7.30 -5.20 5.29
N ALA A 79 6.95 -6.19 4.48
CA ALA A 79 7.32 -7.59 4.71
C ALA A 79 8.84 -7.78 4.80
N ILE A 80 9.60 -7.15 3.90
CA ILE A 80 11.07 -7.20 3.93
C ILE A 80 11.61 -6.51 5.19
N ALA A 81 11.12 -5.31 5.52
CA ALA A 81 11.57 -4.55 6.69
C ALA A 81 11.31 -5.32 7.99
N TYR A 82 10.10 -5.88 8.15
CA TYR A 82 9.73 -6.69 9.31
C TYR A 82 10.51 -7.99 9.37
N THR A 83 10.76 -8.65 8.25
CA THR A 83 11.59 -9.86 8.23
C THR A 83 13.01 -9.56 8.71
N ARG A 84 13.60 -8.43 8.27
CA ARG A 84 14.94 -8.02 8.73
C ARG A 84 14.96 -7.68 10.21
N MET A 85 13.98 -6.91 10.68
CA MET A 85 13.84 -6.61 12.10
C MET A 85 13.70 -7.91 12.92
N GLY A 86 12.83 -8.82 12.51
CA GLY A 86 12.62 -10.10 13.18
C GLY A 86 13.89 -10.96 13.27
N ARG A 87 14.71 -10.99 12.21
CA ARG A 87 16.01 -11.70 12.24
C ARG A 87 16.99 -11.08 13.24
N VAL A 88 17.09 -9.75 13.29
CA VAL A 88 17.98 -9.04 14.23
C VAL A 88 17.54 -9.30 15.69
N LEU A 89 16.23 -9.25 15.95
CA LEU A 89 15.66 -9.53 17.27
C LEU A 89 15.88 -10.98 17.71
N TRP A 90 15.85 -11.94 16.78
CA TRP A 90 16.13 -13.34 17.09
C TRP A 90 17.60 -13.56 17.46
N ASP A 91 18.52 -12.95 16.70
CA ASP A 91 19.95 -13.07 16.92
C ASP A 91 20.39 -12.43 18.25
N SER A 92 19.87 -11.25 18.58
CA SER A 92 20.14 -10.62 19.88
C SER A 92 19.67 -11.48 21.06
N ARG A 93 18.51 -12.13 20.94
CA ARG A 93 17.95 -12.99 21.98
C ARG A 93 18.78 -14.27 22.18
N LEU A 94 19.27 -14.87 21.10
CA LEU A 94 20.15 -16.05 21.19
C LEU A 94 21.49 -15.71 21.86
N ASN A 95 22.07 -14.56 21.51
CA ASN A 95 23.32 -14.10 22.10
C ASN A 95 23.16 -13.79 23.60
N GLU A 96 22.06 -13.14 24.00
CA GLU A 96 21.75 -12.87 25.40
C GLU A 96 21.55 -14.16 26.22
N LEU A 97 20.82 -15.15 25.67
CA LEU A 97 20.60 -16.44 26.33
C LEU A 97 21.92 -17.20 26.56
N ASN A 98 22.80 -17.24 25.56
CA ASN A 98 24.09 -17.92 25.65
C ASN A 98 25.02 -17.27 26.69
N CYS A 99 25.03 -15.94 26.80
CA CYS A 99 25.80 -15.22 27.81
C CYS A 99 25.34 -15.55 29.24
N ASN A 100 24.03 -15.60 29.46
CA ASN A 100 23.46 -15.95 30.76
C ASN A 100 23.80 -17.40 31.17
N ILE A 101 23.72 -18.35 30.23
CA ILE A 101 24.12 -19.74 30.50
C ILE A 101 25.60 -19.82 30.88
N GLN A 102 26.47 -19.08 30.19
CA GLN A 102 27.91 -19.12 30.47
C GLN A 102 28.26 -18.54 31.85
N SER A 103 27.58 -17.48 32.29
CA SER A 103 27.80 -16.91 33.63
C SER A 103 27.35 -17.86 34.74
N ASP A 104 26.24 -18.57 34.55
CA ASP A 104 25.76 -19.60 35.47
C ASP A 104 26.72 -20.79 35.58
N VAL A 105 27.29 -21.23 34.46
CA VAL A 105 28.28 -22.32 34.43
C VAL A 105 29.57 -21.92 35.17
N ILE A 106 30.02 -20.67 35.02
CA ILE A 106 31.22 -20.17 35.74
C ILE A 106 30.93 -20.08 37.24
N ARG A 107 29.78 -19.54 37.63
CA ARG A 107 29.37 -19.43 39.04
C ARG A 107 29.27 -20.77 39.74
N ASN A 108 28.80 -21.80 39.05
CA ASN A 108 28.62 -23.14 39.64
C ASN A 108 29.93 -23.96 39.74
N LYS A 109 31.03 -23.47 39.16
CA LYS A 109 32.36 -24.11 39.25
C LYS A 109 33.24 -23.57 40.38
N GLN A 110 32.82 -22.49 41.04
CA GLN A 110 33.55 -21.82 42.12
C GLN A 110 32.92 -22.16 43.47
#